data_AF-A0A073JCX2-F1
#
_entry.id   AF-A0A073JCX2-F1
#
_cell.length_a   1.000
_cell.length_b   1.000
_cell.length_c   1.000
_cell.angle_alpha   90.00
_cell.angle_beta   90.00
_cell.angle_gamma   90.00
#
_symmetry.space_group_name_H-M   'P 1'
#
loop_
_entity.id
_entity.type
_entity.pdbx_description
1 polymer ?
#
loop_
_entity_poly.entity_id
_entity_poly.type
_entity_poly.pdbx_seq_one_letter_code
_entity_poly.pdbx_strand_id
1 'polypeptide(L)'
;MWAVLRQIGLLAISFIGVSAFALLVSLVVFPPPGDTSPIDTFRASETVYATSPRLIYYGRKSLRVPGERVILLGSSNVQVGFDRDAIAERLPQRAVHNLGIGDANVTEIGQIADLALASIGKDDLTGQTFVIGIWYATFIDNQSRWTGAKADSFTTDIDTERFRYGFQKRTETGLSVWISDRDADMAAIIVHPFIALEKGMRALTADLRSLFFVRPPRIDTQTRNTMVFDAGQRADALVYRAHYMKSQDLKGEQYAALEALVQRLTGKGAQVILADLPIPAWHAEGVPYDADHRDRIAQSVTRMQQLARFEYLDMRQLNDNATFYDDAHVRPKSRGPWVDALLQHIPATSDVRLTSISE
;
A
#
# COMPACT_ATOMS: atom_id res chain seq x y z
N MET A 1 -9.42 -22.49 -49.47
CA MET A 1 -9.22 -22.90 -48.06
C MET A 1 -7.75 -22.81 -47.62
N TRP A 2 -6.80 -23.48 -48.28
CA TRP A 2 -5.37 -23.42 -47.93
C TRP A 2 -4.78 -22.00 -47.86
N ALA A 3 -5.06 -21.15 -48.86
CA ALA A 3 -4.59 -19.76 -48.86
C ALA A 3 -5.09 -18.95 -47.66
N VAL A 4 -6.33 -19.18 -47.21
CA VAL A 4 -6.93 -18.50 -46.05
C VAL A 4 -6.23 -18.94 -44.77
N LEU A 5 -6.05 -20.25 -44.57
CA LEU A 5 -5.34 -20.79 -43.41
C LEU A 5 -3.89 -20.28 -43.34
N ARG A 6 -3.20 -20.20 -44.49
CA ARG A 6 -1.86 -19.62 -44.58
C ARG A 6 -1.85 -18.15 -44.16
N GLN A 7 -2.80 -17.34 -44.62
CA GLN A 7 -2.87 -15.92 -44.24
C GLN A 7 -3.19 -15.72 -42.76
N ILE A 8 -4.11 -16.53 -42.20
CA ILE A 8 -4.40 -16.52 -40.76
C ILE A 8 -3.14 -16.89 -39.96
N GLY A 9 -2.41 -17.92 -40.40
CA GLY A 9 -1.14 -18.32 -39.78
C GLY A 9 -0.07 -17.22 -39.83
N LEU A 10 0.11 -16.58 -41.00
CA LEU A 10 1.05 -15.46 -41.15
C LEU A 10 0.66 -14.26 -40.28
N LEU A 11 -0.63 -13.94 -40.19
CA LEU A 11 -1.13 -12.87 -39.34
C LEU A 11 -0.86 -13.18 -37.86
N ALA A 12 -1.13 -14.41 -37.41
CA ALA A 12 -0.87 -14.83 -36.05
C ALA A 12 0.63 -14.77 -35.70
N ILE A 13 1.50 -15.28 -36.57
CA ILE A 13 2.96 -15.21 -36.39
C ILE A 13 3.44 -13.75 -36.34
N SER A 14 2.94 -12.91 -37.23
CA SER A 14 3.29 -11.48 -37.26
C SER A 14 2.85 -10.77 -35.98
N PHE A 15 1.64 -11.05 -35.51
CA PHE A 15 1.12 -10.50 -34.26
C PHE A 15 1.95 -10.94 -33.05
N ILE A 16 2.33 -12.22 -32.98
CA ILE A 16 3.22 -12.75 -31.94
C ILE A 16 4.58 -12.05 -32.02
N GLY A 17 5.16 -11.92 -33.22
CA GLY A 17 6.45 -11.27 -33.43
C GLY A 17 6.45 -9.80 -32.97
N VAL A 18 5.43 -9.04 -33.34
CA VAL A 18 5.27 -7.63 -32.92
C VAL A 18 5.06 -7.55 -31.41
N SER A 19 4.25 -8.43 -30.83
CA SER A 19 3.99 -8.44 -29.38
C SER A 19 5.25 -8.79 -28.58
N ALA A 20 6.01 -9.78 -29.04
CA ALA A 20 7.29 -10.16 -28.42
C ALA A 20 8.33 -9.03 -28.54
N PHE A 21 8.40 -8.36 -29.70
CA PHE A 21 9.28 -7.21 -29.89
C PHE A 21 8.89 -6.04 -28.98
N ALA A 22 7.60 -5.71 -28.90
CA ALA A 22 7.10 -4.66 -27.99
C ALA A 22 7.40 -5.00 -26.52
N LEU A 23 7.25 -6.26 -26.12
CA LEU A 23 7.62 -6.74 -24.79
C LEU A 23 9.12 -6.57 -24.54
N LEU A 24 9.98 -7.04 -25.45
CA LEU A 24 11.42 -6.90 -25.33
C LEU A 24 11.84 -5.43 -25.17
N VAL A 25 11.36 -4.56 -26.06
CA VAL A 25 11.64 -3.12 -25.99
C VAL A 25 11.16 -2.54 -24.65
N SER A 26 9.95 -2.91 -24.21
CA SER A 26 9.40 -2.41 -22.95
C SER A 26 10.24 -2.81 -21.74
N LEU A 27 10.72 -4.06 -21.69
CA LEU A 27 11.56 -4.59 -20.60
C LEU A 27 12.95 -3.95 -20.58
N VAL A 28 13.47 -3.56 -21.74
CA VAL A 28 14.77 -2.86 -21.84
C VAL A 28 14.64 -1.38 -21.44
N VAL A 29 13.61 -0.69 -21.92
CA VAL A 29 13.44 0.76 -21.67
C VAL A 29 12.93 1.04 -20.26
N PHE A 30 12.02 0.20 -19.75
CA PHE A 30 11.44 0.34 -18.42
C PHE A 30 11.51 -0.99 -17.67
N PRO A 31 12.70 -1.42 -17.22
CA PRO A 31 12.84 -2.70 -16.56
C PRO A 31 11.95 -2.79 -15.32
N PRO A 32 11.31 -3.95 -15.06
CA PRO A 32 10.60 -4.18 -13.81
C PRO A 32 11.60 -4.17 -12.65
N PRO A 33 11.15 -3.85 -11.42
CA PRO A 33 11.96 -4.04 -10.22
C PRO A 33 12.51 -5.48 -10.15
N GLY A 34 13.75 -5.64 -9.69
CA GLY A 34 14.35 -6.97 -9.55
C GLY A 34 13.62 -7.82 -8.51
N ASP A 35 13.72 -9.13 -8.61
CA ASP A 35 13.02 -10.08 -7.73
C ASP A 35 13.38 -9.90 -6.25
N THR A 36 14.56 -9.38 -5.94
CA THR A 36 15.02 -9.12 -4.56
C THR A 36 14.83 -7.66 -4.16
N SER A 37 14.37 -6.80 -5.06
CA SER A 37 14.13 -5.39 -4.76
C SER A 37 12.94 -5.26 -3.81
N PRO A 38 13.10 -4.68 -2.61
CA PRO A 38 11.97 -4.50 -1.72
C PRO A 38 10.93 -3.57 -2.36
N ILE A 39 9.67 -3.78 -2.01
CA ILE A 39 8.58 -2.94 -2.50
C ILE A 39 8.60 -1.67 -1.67
N ASP A 40 8.59 -0.53 -2.32
CA ASP A 40 8.36 0.75 -1.66
C ASP A 40 7.44 1.61 -2.50
N THR A 41 6.20 1.69 -2.04
CA THR A 41 5.18 2.51 -2.68
C THR A 41 5.50 4.00 -2.62
N PHE A 42 6.30 4.49 -1.68
CA PHE A 42 6.75 5.89 -1.66
C PHE A 42 7.55 6.24 -2.92
N ARG A 43 8.30 5.27 -3.45
CA ARG A 43 9.08 5.37 -4.69
C ARG A 43 8.35 4.79 -5.91
N ALA A 44 7.05 4.50 -5.84
CA ALA A 44 6.32 3.90 -6.96
C ALA A 44 6.44 4.69 -8.27
N SER A 45 6.51 6.03 -8.18
CA SER A 45 6.69 6.93 -9.34
C SER A 45 8.00 6.69 -10.12
N GLU A 46 9.02 6.14 -9.48
CA GLU A 46 10.33 5.88 -10.08
C GLU A 46 10.34 4.55 -10.86
N THR A 47 9.50 3.60 -10.45
CA THR A 47 9.35 2.27 -11.09
C THR A 47 8.53 2.34 -12.39
N VAL A 48 8.56 1.28 -13.21
CA VAL A 48 7.71 1.16 -14.41
C VAL A 48 6.22 1.31 -14.10
N TYR A 49 5.80 0.95 -12.89
CA TYR A 49 4.40 0.95 -12.46
C TYR A 49 3.83 2.33 -12.16
N ALA A 50 4.69 3.31 -11.85
CA ALA A 50 4.38 4.73 -11.62
C ALA A 50 3.39 5.08 -10.48
N THR A 51 2.59 4.14 -9.96
CA THR A 51 1.61 4.36 -8.88
C THR A 51 1.68 3.25 -7.83
N SER A 52 1.35 3.57 -6.58
CA SER A 52 1.37 2.60 -5.48
C SER A 52 0.51 1.36 -5.73
N PRO A 53 -0.78 1.48 -6.13
CA PRO A 53 -1.61 0.31 -6.40
C PRO A 53 -1.04 -0.61 -7.48
N ARG A 54 -0.45 -0.04 -8.54
CA ARG A 54 0.18 -0.82 -9.62
C ARG A 54 1.43 -1.53 -9.15
N LEU A 55 2.27 -0.87 -8.37
CA LEU A 55 3.48 -1.49 -7.83
C LEU A 55 3.13 -2.64 -6.89
N ILE A 56 2.13 -2.47 -6.01
CA ILE A 56 1.66 -3.55 -5.13
C ILE A 56 1.08 -4.70 -5.95
N TYR A 57 0.25 -4.41 -6.96
CA TYR A 57 -0.39 -5.46 -7.71
C TYR A 57 0.62 -6.17 -8.64
N TYR A 58 1.31 -5.46 -9.53
CA TYR A 58 2.15 -6.07 -10.54
C TYR A 58 3.60 -6.32 -10.10
N GLY A 59 4.09 -5.65 -9.05
CA GLY A 59 5.47 -5.73 -8.56
C GLY A 59 5.67 -6.63 -7.33
N ARG A 60 4.67 -7.43 -6.95
CA ARG A 60 4.70 -8.23 -5.71
C ARG A 60 5.62 -9.46 -5.71
N LYS A 61 6.30 -9.74 -6.81
CA LYS A 61 7.20 -10.90 -6.95
C LYS A 61 8.26 -10.96 -5.85
N SER A 62 8.73 -9.82 -5.33
CA SER A 62 9.71 -9.78 -4.24
C SER A 62 9.21 -10.33 -2.91
N LEU A 63 7.89 -10.40 -2.72
CA LEU A 63 7.30 -11.03 -1.53
C LEU A 63 7.43 -12.55 -1.56
N ARG A 64 7.82 -13.16 -2.70
CA ARG A 64 8.02 -14.62 -2.85
C ARG A 64 9.40 -15.09 -2.44
N VAL A 65 10.38 -14.20 -2.30
CA VAL A 65 11.74 -14.57 -1.92
C VAL A 65 11.70 -15.31 -0.56
N PRO A 66 12.42 -16.40 -0.30
CA PRO A 66 12.38 -16.99 1.04
C PRO A 66 12.97 -16.04 2.10
N GLY A 67 12.44 -16.07 3.34
CA GLY A 67 13.02 -15.34 4.47
C GLY A 67 12.03 -14.55 5.33
N GLU A 68 12.54 -14.04 6.45
CA GLU A 68 11.80 -13.17 7.36
C GLU A 68 11.57 -11.78 6.76
N ARG A 69 10.43 -11.20 7.10
CA ARG A 69 10.02 -9.90 6.53
C ARG A 69 9.34 -9.01 7.54
N VAL A 70 9.46 -7.71 7.27
CA VAL A 70 8.59 -6.67 7.82
C VAL A 70 7.77 -6.08 6.68
N ILE A 71 6.45 -6.11 6.80
CA ILE A 71 5.51 -5.64 5.77
C ILE A 71 4.71 -4.49 6.36
N LEU A 72 4.99 -3.28 5.89
CA LEU A 72 4.33 -2.06 6.33
C LEU A 72 3.05 -1.87 5.51
N LEU A 73 1.90 -1.86 6.19
CA LEU A 73 0.57 -1.70 5.63
C LEU A 73 -0.07 -0.45 6.22
N GLY A 74 -0.77 0.34 5.40
CA GLY A 74 -1.51 1.50 5.90
C GLY A 74 -1.79 2.54 4.83
N SER A 75 -2.13 3.74 5.28
CA SER A 75 -2.34 4.90 4.41
C SER A 75 -1.01 5.61 4.06
N SER A 76 -1.09 6.83 3.52
CA SER A 76 0.08 7.65 3.22
C SER A 76 0.95 7.97 4.45
N ASN A 77 0.40 7.96 5.67
CA ASN A 77 1.19 8.19 6.88
C ASN A 77 2.18 7.05 7.15
N VAL A 78 1.83 5.81 6.80
CA VAL A 78 2.77 4.67 6.81
C VAL A 78 3.79 4.81 5.68
N GLN A 79 3.30 5.15 4.48
CA GLN A 79 4.13 5.32 3.29
C GLN A 79 5.23 6.38 3.52
N VAL A 80 4.89 7.48 4.20
CA VAL A 80 5.78 8.63 4.43
C VAL A 80 6.50 8.52 5.78
N GLY A 81 5.88 7.99 6.82
CA GLY A 81 6.40 8.04 8.19
C GLY A 81 7.39 6.93 8.51
N PHE A 82 7.10 5.69 8.09
CA PHE A 82 8.01 4.56 8.27
C PHE A 82 9.01 4.50 7.13
N ASP A 83 10.17 5.12 7.34
CA ASP A 83 11.27 5.10 6.38
C ASP A 83 11.80 3.68 6.21
N ARG A 84 11.43 3.05 5.09
CA ARG A 84 11.72 1.64 4.82
C ARG A 84 13.21 1.36 4.81
N ASP A 85 14.02 2.26 4.24
CA ASP A 85 15.46 2.06 4.15
C ASP A 85 16.10 2.16 5.54
N ALA A 86 15.68 3.14 6.35
CA ALA A 86 16.17 3.26 7.73
C ALA A 86 15.78 2.06 8.63
N ILE A 87 14.61 1.46 8.40
CA ILE A 87 14.20 0.22 9.10
C ILE A 87 15.05 -0.96 8.60
N ALA A 88 15.24 -1.10 7.29
CA ALA A 88 16.01 -2.20 6.69
C ALA A 88 17.48 -2.19 7.12
N GLU A 89 18.10 -1.01 7.23
CA GLU A 89 19.47 -0.84 7.72
C GLU A 89 19.68 -1.42 9.13
N ARG A 90 18.63 -1.39 9.96
CA ARG A 90 18.66 -1.86 11.34
C ARG A 90 18.12 -3.28 11.51
N LEU A 91 17.56 -3.86 10.45
CA LEU A 91 17.08 -5.23 10.37
C LEU A 91 17.73 -5.95 9.17
N PRO A 92 19.07 -6.07 9.11
CA PRO A 92 19.79 -6.52 7.90
C PRO A 92 19.46 -7.97 7.48
N GLN A 93 18.84 -8.77 8.36
CA GLN A 93 18.44 -10.14 8.09
C GLN A 93 16.96 -10.26 7.63
N ARG A 94 16.23 -9.15 7.54
CA ARG A 94 14.81 -9.13 7.14
C ARG A 94 14.61 -8.25 5.93
N ALA A 95 13.79 -8.72 4.98
CA ALA A 95 13.33 -7.84 3.91
C ALA A 95 12.24 -6.90 4.46
N VAL A 96 12.36 -5.60 4.21
CA VAL A 96 11.38 -4.59 4.63
C VAL A 96 10.63 -4.07 3.40
N HIS A 97 9.33 -4.30 3.35
CA HIS A 97 8.46 -3.86 2.26
C HIS A 97 7.51 -2.77 2.77
N ASN A 98 7.41 -1.66 2.04
CA ASN A 98 6.39 -0.64 2.26
C ASN A 98 5.29 -0.78 1.20
N LEU A 99 4.12 -1.22 1.65
CA LEU A 99 2.91 -1.43 0.84
C LEU A 99 1.82 -0.40 1.19
N GLY A 100 2.17 0.74 1.80
CA GLY A 100 1.20 1.79 2.08
C GLY A 100 0.63 2.42 0.81
N ILE A 101 -0.67 2.72 0.78
CA ILE A 101 -1.33 3.45 -0.31
C ILE A 101 -1.90 4.75 0.23
N GLY A 102 -1.76 5.86 -0.49
CA GLY A 102 -2.38 7.13 -0.09
C GLY A 102 -3.89 7.01 0.06
N ASP A 103 -4.44 7.58 1.13
CA ASP A 103 -5.88 7.57 1.41
C ASP A 103 -6.53 6.16 1.53
N ALA A 104 -5.74 5.11 1.77
CA ALA A 104 -6.27 3.77 2.00
C ALA A 104 -7.04 3.70 3.33
N ASN A 105 -8.21 3.06 3.30
CA ASN A 105 -8.95 2.69 4.50
C ASN A 105 -8.66 1.22 4.90
N VAL A 106 -9.22 0.77 6.03
CA VAL A 106 -8.99 -0.61 6.52
C VAL A 106 -9.39 -1.68 5.50
N THR A 107 -10.45 -1.46 4.72
CA THR A 107 -10.87 -2.41 3.68
C THR A 107 -9.78 -2.59 2.62
N GLU A 108 -9.21 -1.51 2.10
CA GLU A 108 -8.12 -1.59 1.11
C GLU A 108 -6.83 -2.11 1.73
N ILE A 109 -6.51 -1.75 2.97
CA ILE A 109 -5.39 -2.33 3.73
C ILE A 109 -5.53 -3.86 3.81
N GLY A 110 -6.74 -4.37 4.08
CA GLY A 110 -7.03 -5.80 4.08
C GLY A 110 -6.81 -6.45 2.71
N GLN A 111 -7.20 -5.78 1.62
CA GLN A 111 -6.94 -6.28 0.25
C GLN A 111 -5.44 -6.34 -0.06
N ILE A 112 -4.67 -5.33 0.36
CA ILE A 112 -3.21 -5.32 0.20
C ILE A 112 -2.58 -6.48 0.98
N ALA A 113 -3.03 -6.71 2.21
CA ALA A 113 -2.59 -7.86 3.00
C ALA A 113 -2.88 -9.18 2.28
N ASP A 114 -4.08 -9.34 1.70
CA ASP A 114 -4.43 -10.55 0.96
C ASP A 114 -3.56 -10.77 -0.29
N LEU A 115 -3.18 -9.69 -0.99
CA LEU A 115 -2.21 -9.77 -2.10
C LEU A 115 -0.81 -10.17 -1.62
N ALA A 116 -0.39 -9.67 -0.46
CA ALA A 116 0.88 -10.06 0.17
C ALA A 116 0.86 -11.54 0.55
N LEU A 117 -0.21 -12.01 1.20
CA LEU A 117 -0.42 -13.43 1.55
C LEU A 117 -0.45 -14.34 0.32
N ALA A 118 -1.11 -13.91 -0.76
CA ALA A 118 -1.12 -14.65 -2.02
C ALA A 118 0.27 -14.79 -2.65
N SER A 119 1.19 -13.88 -2.34
CA SER A 119 2.58 -13.90 -2.83
C SER A 119 3.50 -14.70 -1.91
N ILE A 120 3.37 -14.55 -0.59
CA ILE A 120 4.22 -15.27 0.39
C ILE A 120 3.88 -16.76 0.42
N GLY A 121 2.59 -17.11 0.31
CA GLY A 121 2.07 -18.44 0.63
C GLY A 121 1.14 -18.37 1.84
N LYS A 122 0.11 -19.24 1.87
CA LYS A 122 -1.03 -19.09 2.79
C LYS A 122 -0.94 -19.92 4.08
N ASP A 123 0.06 -20.79 4.21
CA ASP A 123 -0.02 -21.93 5.14
C ASP A 123 0.80 -21.76 6.43
N ASP A 124 1.86 -20.95 6.40
CA ASP A 124 2.63 -20.57 7.60
C ASP A 124 3.28 -19.19 7.39
N LEU A 125 2.92 -18.22 8.24
CA LEU A 125 3.48 -16.86 8.26
C LEU A 125 4.47 -16.66 9.41
N THR A 126 4.99 -17.74 10.00
CA THR A 126 6.07 -17.66 10.96
C THR A 126 7.25 -16.88 10.37
N GLY A 127 7.82 -15.95 11.16
CA GLY A 127 8.89 -15.05 10.71
C GLY A 127 8.41 -13.84 9.88
N GLN A 128 7.11 -13.71 9.61
CA GLN A 128 6.55 -12.52 8.96
C GLN A 128 5.99 -11.56 10.02
N THR A 129 6.36 -10.28 9.92
CA THR A 129 5.84 -9.19 10.76
C THR A 129 5.04 -8.23 9.89
N PHE A 130 3.75 -8.08 10.17
CA PHE A 130 2.88 -7.09 9.55
C PHE A 130 2.74 -5.90 10.48
N VAL A 131 3.15 -4.72 10.01
CA VAL A 131 2.97 -3.46 10.72
C VAL A 131 1.80 -2.74 10.08
N ILE A 132 0.68 -2.65 10.77
CA ILE A 132 -0.52 -1.98 10.28
C ILE A 132 -0.58 -0.59 10.94
N GLY A 133 -0.26 0.45 10.18
CA GLY A 133 -0.39 1.82 10.67
C GLY A 133 -1.79 2.37 10.42
N ILE A 134 -2.40 2.86 11.49
CA ILE A 134 -3.76 3.40 11.50
C ILE A 134 -3.77 4.83 12.06
N TRP A 135 -4.82 5.56 11.72
CA TRP A 135 -5.23 6.82 12.35
C TRP A 135 -6.72 7.03 12.04
N TYR A 136 -7.40 8.01 12.61
CA TYR A 136 -8.86 8.13 12.44
C TYR A 136 -9.31 8.08 10.96
N ALA A 137 -8.54 8.66 10.02
CA ALA A 137 -8.94 8.71 8.61
C ALA A 137 -8.83 7.36 7.88
N THR A 138 -8.08 6.37 8.40
CA THR A 138 -8.10 5.00 7.86
C THR A 138 -9.45 4.31 8.10
N PHE A 139 -10.33 4.88 8.94
CA PHE A 139 -11.65 4.35 9.23
C PHE A 139 -12.77 5.07 8.49
N ILE A 140 -12.45 5.86 7.46
CA ILE A 140 -13.47 6.32 6.50
C ILE A 140 -14.19 5.10 5.89
N ASP A 141 -15.52 5.14 5.87
CA ASP A 141 -16.30 4.04 5.33
C ASP A 141 -16.18 3.93 3.81
N ASN A 142 -16.47 2.74 3.28
CA ASN A 142 -16.29 2.42 1.86
C ASN A 142 -17.18 3.28 0.95
N GLN A 143 -18.40 3.61 1.39
CA GLN A 143 -19.34 4.39 0.60
C GLN A 143 -18.90 5.86 0.51
N SER A 144 -18.39 6.41 1.62
CA SER A 144 -17.83 7.75 1.67
C SER A 144 -16.55 7.86 0.82
N ARG A 145 -15.66 6.86 0.92
CA ARG A 145 -14.37 6.87 0.21
C ARG A 145 -14.50 6.65 -1.30
N TRP A 146 -15.32 5.69 -1.72
CA TRP A 146 -15.50 5.30 -3.12
C TRP A 146 -16.96 5.45 -3.53
N THR A 147 -17.36 6.68 -3.85
CA THR A 147 -18.69 6.97 -4.37
C THR A 147 -18.81 6.46 -5.81
N GLY A 148 -19.72 5.52 -6.05
CA GLY A 148 -20.08 5.02 -7.37
C GLY A 148 -21.60 5.08 -7.61
N ALA A 149 -22.03 5.00 -8.87
CA ALA A 149 -23.44 5.06 -9.27
C ALA A 149 -24.32 3.89 -8.77
N LYS A 150 -23.70 2.85 -8.20
CA LYS A 150 -24.38 1.74 -7.53
C LYS A 150 -23.85 1.66 -6.10
N ALA A 151 -24.72 1.92 -5.11
CA ALA A 151 -24.38 1.98 -3.69
C ALA A 151 -23.72 0.69 -3.17
N ASP A 152 -23.93 -0.43 -3.86
CA ASP A 152 -23.51 -1.77 -3.41
C ASP A 152 -22.19 -2.22 -4.06
N SER A 153 -21.57 -1.39 -4.90
CA SER A 153 -20.33 -1.75 -5.60
C SER A 153 -19.28 -0.64 -5.52
N PHE A 154 -18.59 -0.54 -4.38
CA PHE A 154 -17.34 0.21 -4.35
C PHE A 154 -16.24 -0.56 -5.09
N THR A 155 -15.30 0.19 -5.66
CA THR A 155 -14.10 -0.32 -6.34
C THR A 155 -12.92 0.43 -5.74
N THR A 156 -12.08 -0.30 -5.00
CA THR A 156 -10.86 0.26 -4.40
C THR A 156 -9.81 0.58 -5.47
N ASP A 157 -8.71 1.23 -5.09
CA ASP A 157 -7.61 1.48 -6.02
C ASP A 157 -6.92 0.15 -6.40
N ILE A 158 -6.87 -0.80 -5.46
CA ILE A 158 -6.44 -2.18 -5.74
C ILE A 158 -7.41 -2.91 -6.70
N ASP A 159 -8.72 -2.83 -6.49
CA ASP A 159 -9.69 -3.44 -7.40
C ASP A 159 -9.61 -2.83 -8.81
N THR A 160 -9.35 -1.52 -8.90
CA THR A 160 -9.11 -0.83 -10.18
C THR A 160 -7.95 -1.46 -10.93
N GLU A 161 -6.83 -1.74 -10.26
CA GLU A 161 -5.69 -2.40 -10.90
C GLU A 161 -5.94 -3.87 -11.21
N ARG A 162 -6.65 -4.57 -10.32
CA ARG A 162 -7.09 -5.96 -10.51
C ARG A 162 -7.93 -6.14 -11.78
N PHE A 163 -8.82 -5.19 -12.09
CA PHE A 163 -9.72 -5.27 -13.23
C PHE A 163 -9.18 -4.59 -14.51
N ARG A 164 -8.13 -3.75 -14.39
CA ARG A 164 -7.65 -2.86 -15.47
C ARG A 164 -7.47 -3.55 -16.83
N TYR A 165 -6.89 -4.75 -16.85
CA TYR A 165 -6.58 -5.47 -18.08
C TYR A 165 -7.50 -6.69 -18.32
N GLY A 166 -8.60 -6.80 -17.57
CA GLY A 166 -9.60 -7.84 -17.78
C GLY A 166 -9.20 -9.25 -17.36
N PHE A 167 -8.07 -9.42 -16.66
CA PHE A 167 -7.67 -10.69 -16.04
C PHE A 167 -8.64 -11.17 -14.97
N GLN A 168 -9.31 -10.23 -14.32
CA GLN A 168 -10.39 -10.48 -13.38
C GLN A 168 -11.52 -9.50 -13.69
N LYS A 169 -12.76 -9.93 -13.52
CA LYS A 169 -13.95 -9.11 -13.75
C LYS A 169 -15.01 -9.41 -12.71
N ARG A 170 -15.68 -8.37 -12.22
CA ARG A 170 -16.87 -8.53 -11.38
C ARG A 170 -18.06 -8.93 -12.26
N THR A 171 -18.75 -10.00 -11.88
CA THR A 171 -19.99 -10.50 -12.47
C THR A 171 -21.10 -10.43 -11.42
N GLU A 172 -22.36 -10.68 -11.83
CA GLU A 172 -23.50 -10.73 -10.89
C GLU A 172 -23.35 -11.84 -9.84
N THR A 173 -22.66 -12.93 -10.19
CA THR A 173 -22.45 -14.10 -9.33
C THR A 173 -21.13 -14.08 -8.56
N GLY A 174 -20.31 -13.04 -8.71
CA GLY A 174 -19.03 -12.91 -8.02
C GLY A 174 -17.89 -12.46 -8.92
N LEU A 175 -16.73 -13.10 -8.80
CA LEU A 175 -15.54 -12.74 -9.56
C LEU A 175 -15.24 -13.78 -10.64
N SER A 176 -15.19 -13.34 -11.90
CA SER A 176 -14.65 -14.13 -13.01
C SER A 176 -13.14 -13.93 -13.07
N VAL A 177 -12.37 -15.02 -12.97
CA VAL A 177 -10.91 -15.00 -12.87
C VAL A 177 -10.30 -15.75 -14.05
N TRP A 178 -9.55 -15.04 -14.89
CA TRP A 178 -8.73 -15.64 -15.94
C TRP A 178 -7.27 -15.83 -15.47
N ILE A 179 -6.70 -14.82 -14.79
CA ILE A 179 -5.42 -14.94 -14.08
C ILE A 179 -5.66 -14.63 -12.61
N SER A 180 -5.33 -15.59 -11.75
CA SER A 180 -5.53 -15.48 -10.31
C SER A 180 -4.53 -14.51 -9.66
N ASP A 181 -4.81 -14.07 -8.44
CA ASP A 181 -3.85 -13.26 -7.69
C ASP A 181 -2.53 -14.01 -7.41
N ARG A 182 -2.53 -15.34 -7.42
CA ARG A 182 -1.28 -16.14 -7.31
C ARG A 182 -0.43 -16.04 -8.58
N ASP A 183 -1.05 -15.82 -9.73
CA ASP A 183 -0.39 -15.86 -11.04
C ASP A 183 -0.13 -14.46 -11.61
N ALA A 184 -0.26 -13.41 -10.79
CA ALA A 184 -0.16 -12.04 -11.25
C ALA A 184 1.23 -11.64 -11.78
N ASP A 185 2.29 -12.40 -11.50
CA ASP A 185 3.60 -12.19 -12.13
C ASP A 185 3.51 -12.42 -13.66
N MET A 186 2.72 -13.42 -14.08
CA MET A 186 2.44 -13.66 -15.50
C MET A 186 1.61 -12.50 -16.07
N ALA A 187 0.60 -12.03 -15.33
CA ALA A 187 -0.16 -10.84 -15.72
C ALA A 187 0.78 -9.64 -15.91
N ALA A 188 1.69 -9.40 -14.97
CA ALA A 188 2.66 -8.29 -15.01
C ALA A 188 3.53 -8.33 -16.26
N ILE A 189 4.01 -9.52 -16.68
CA ILE A 189 4.78 -9.70 -17.93
C ILE A 189 3.90 -9.41 -19.15
N ILE A 190 2.71 -10.00 -19.22
CA ILE A 190 1.79 -9.85 -20.37
C ILE A 190 1.42 -8.39 -20.59
N VAL A 191 1.14 -7.64 -19.52
CA VAL A 191 0.71 -6.23 -19.62
C VAL A 191 1.86 -5.23 -19.55
N HIS A 192 3.11 -5.70 -19.40
CA HIS A 192 4.28 -4.85 -19.31
C HIS A 192 4.39 -3.83 -20.47
N PRO A 193 4.15 -4.19 -21.75
CA PRO A 193 4.23 -3.23 -22.85
C PRO A 193 3.24 -2.07 -22.68
N PHE A 194 2.04 -2.35 -22.18
CA PHE A 194 1.00 -1.34 -21.97
C PHE A 194 1.36 -0.42 -20.79
N ILE A 195 1.82 -0.99 -19.67
CA ILE A 195 2.27 -0.20 -18.52
C ILE A 195 3.44 0.72 -18.91
N ALA A 196 4.43 0.18 -19.63
CA ALA A 196 5.58 0.91 -20.13
C ALA A 196 5.18 2.04 -21.09
N LEU A 197 4.30 1.76 -22.05
CA LEU A 197 3.76 2.75 -22.97
C LEU A 197 3.03 3.87 -22.21
N GLU A 198 2.17 3.51 -21.24
CA GLU A 198 1.50 4.50 -20.40
C GLU A 198 2.49 5.37 -19.63
N LYS A 199 3.54 4.78 -19.03
CA LYS A 199 4.59 5.55 -18.34
C LYS A 199 5.31 6.49 -19.30
N GLY A 200 5.71 6.01 -20.48
CA GLY A 200 6.34 6.82 -21.51
C GLY A 200 5.45 7.98 -21.96
N MET A 201 4.17 7.71 -22.25
CA MET A 201 3.19 8.74 -22.61
C MET A 201 2.97 9.76 -21.49
N ARG A 202 2.95 9.34 -20.22
CA ARG A 202 2.86 10.27 -19.09
C ARG A 202 4.08 11.19 -19.01
N ALA A 203 5.28 10.67 -19.26
CA ALA A 203 6.50 11.47 -19.27
C ALA A 203 6.50 12.45 -20.45
N LEU A 204 6.16 12.00 -21.66
CA LEU A 204 6.11 12.84 -22.87
C LEU A 204 5.04 13.94 -22.79
N THR A 205 3.95 13.69 -22.07
CA THR A 205 2.84 14.65 -21.93
C THR A 205 2.89 15.45 -20.62
N ALA A 206 3.97 15.37 -19.84
CA ALA A 206 4.08 16.04 -18.55
C ALA A 206 3.95 17.56 -18.68
N ASP A 207 4.71 18.17 -19.59
CA ASP A 207 4.71 19.62 -19.81
C ASP A 207 3.36 20.09 -20.36
N LEU A 208 2.80 19.38 -21.34
CA LEU A 208 1.47 19.69 -21.88
C LEU A 208 0.40 19.62 -20.79
N ARG A 209 0.43 18.60 -19.94
CA ARG A 209 -0.52 18.47 -18.82
C ARG A 209 -0.36 19.59 -17.80
N SER A 210 0.84 20.10 -17.56
CA SER A 210 1.03 21.23 -16.65
C SER A 210 0.39 22.52 -17.17
N LEU A 211 0.22 22.66 -18.50
CA LEU A 211 -0.48 23.80 -19.10
C LEU A 211 -2.01 23.70 -18.97
N PHE A 212 -2.58 22.48 -18.98
CA PHE A 212 -4.04 22.27 -18.95
C PHE A 212 -4.60 21.85 -17.59
N PHE A 213 -3.77 21.30 -16.71
CA PHE A 213 -4.16 20.83 -15.39
C PHE A 213 -3.32 21.52 -14.33
N VAL A 214 -3.96 22.32 -13.48
CA VAL A 214 -3.36 22.85 -12.25
C VAL A 214 -3.24 21.70 -11.26
N ARG A 215 -2.26 20.81 -11.47
CA ARG A 215 -1.82 19.93 -10.39
C ARG A 215 -0.91 20.75 -9.48
N PRO A 216 -1.12 20.70 -8.15
CA PRO A 216 -0.16 21.26 -7.23
C PRO A 216 1.24 20.72 -7.57
N PRO A 217 2.27 21.58 -7.62
CA PRO A 217 3.63 21.12 -7.89
C PRO A 217 4.01 20.06 -6.85
N ARG A 218 4.78 19.06 -7.30
CA ARG A 218 5.32 18.05 -6.38
C ARG A 218 6.21 18.78 -5.38
N ILE A 219 5.81 18.76 -4.11
CA ILE A 219 6.57 19.37 -3.03
C ILE A 219 7.82 18.51 -2.79
N ASP A 220 9.00 19.10 -2.95
CA ASP A 220 10.28 18.42 -2.72
C ASP A 220 10.56 18.20 -1.22
N THR A 221 11.60 17.41 -0.92
CA THR A 221 12.01 17.07 0.45
C THR A 221 12.39 18.29 1.28
N GLN A 222 13.08 19.27 0.68
CA GLN A 222 13.51 20.48 1.39
C GLN A 222 12.30 21.31 1.79
N THR A 223 11.36 21.52 0.87
CA THR A 223 10.12 22.25 1.10
C THR A 223 9.28 21.54 2.17
N ARG A 224 9.15 20.21 2.13
CA ARG A 224 8.50 19.45 3.22
C ARG A 224 9.18 19.66 4.57
N ASN A 225 10.50 19.76 4.62
CA ASN A 225 11.23 19.97 5.87
C ASN A 225 11.09 21.39 6.46
N THR A 226 10.59 22.36 5.69
CA THR A 226 10.46 23.77 6.12
C THR A 226 9.02 24.28 6.13
N MET A 227 8.07 23.61 5.47
CA MET A 227 6.67 24.04 5.38
C MET A 227 5.99 24.06 6.75
N VAL A 228 5.46 25.18 7.20
CA VAL A 228 4.70 25.28 8.46
C VAL A 228 3.31 25.79 8.14
N PHE A 229 2.28 25.07 8.58
CA PHE A 229 0.90 25.52 8.39
C PHE A 229 0.59 26.71 9.29
N ASP A 230 0.20 27.83 8.69
CA ASP A 230 -0.40 28.95 9.40
C ASP A 230 -1.85 28.65 9.86
N ALA A 231 -2.48 29.57 10.57
CA ALA A 231 -3.82 29.37 11.10
C ALA A 231 -4.88 29.17 10.00
N GLY A 232 -4.75 29.84 8.85
CA GLY A 232 -5.68 29.71 7.73
C GLY A 232 -5.55 28.33 7.07
N GLN A 233 -4.32 27.89 6.81
CA GLN A 233 -4.04 26.57 6.24
C GLN A 233 -4.52 25.43 7.14
N ARG A 234 -4.41 25.58 8.47
CA ARG A 234 -4.98 24.63 9.43
C ARG A 234 -6.50 24.58 9.33
N ALA A 235 -7.16 25.74 9.29
CA ALA A 235 -8.62 25.79 9.14
C ALA A 235 -9.08 25.13 7.83
N ASP A 236 -8.39 25.39 6.72
CA ASP A 236 -8.68 24.78 5.42
C ASP A 236 -8.52 23.26 5.46
N ALA A 237 -7.48 22.74 6.13
CA ALA A 237 -7.26 21.31 6.30
C ALA A 237 -8.36 20.64 7.12
N LEU A 238 -8.84 21.29 8.19
CA LEU A 238 -9.96 20.79 9.00
C LEU A 238 -11.25 20.71 8.17
N VAL A 239 -11.54 21.76 7.38
CA VAL A 239 -12.70 21.79 6.47
C VAL A 239 -12.57 20.69 5.41
N TYR A 240 -11.40 20.55 4.81
CA TYR A 240 -11.11 19.48 3.86
C TYR A 240 -11.39 18.10 4.45
N ARG A 241 -10.94 17.82 5.69
CA ARG A 241 -11.17 16.53 6.34
C ARG A 241 -12.62 16.28 6.68
N ALA A 242 -13.35 17.30 7.16
CA ALA A 242 -14.78 17.17 7.38
C ALA A 242 -15.53 16.81 6.08
N HIS A 243 -15.17 17.44 4.95
CA HIS A 243 -15.73 17.11 3.64
C HIS A 243 -15.29 15.73 3.14
N TYR A 244 -14.02 15.36 3.34
CA TYR A 244 -13.46 14.08 2.93
C TYR A 244 -14.16 12.91 3.66
N MET A 245 -14.35 13.02 4.97
CA MET A 245 -14.93 11.96 5.80
C MET A 245 -16.44 11.76 5.53
N LYS A 246 -17.16 12.79 5.04
CA LYS A 246 -18.60 12.76 4.69
C LYS A 246 -19.55 12.28 5.79
N SER A 247 -19.06 12.10 7.00
CA SER A 247 -19.80 11.69 8.19
C SER A 247 -19.25 12.43 9.40
N GLN A 248 -20.03 12.53 10.47
CA GLN A 248 -19.54 13.04 11.76
C GLN A 248 -19.02 11.92 12.67
N ASP A 249 -19.35 10.66 12.37
CA ASP A 249 -19.00 9.51 13.20
C ASP A 249 -18.19 8.48 12.42
N LEU A 250 -17.24 7.81 13.09
CA LEU A 250 -16.56 6.66 12.51
C LEU A 250 -17.45 5.42 12.60
N LYS A 251 -17.55 4.68 11.49
CA LYS A 251 -18.39 3.48 11.43
C LYS A 251 -17.67 2.28 12.06
N GLY A 252 -18.39 1.50 12.87
CA GLY A 252 -17.86 0.30 13.52
C GLY A 252 -17.39 -0.78 12.56
N GLU A 253 -17.90 -0.79 11.32
CA GLU A 253 -17.55 -1.78 10.29
C GLU A 253 -16.06 -1.79 9.95
N GLN A 254 -15.40 -0.63 9.88
CA GLN A 254 -13.96 -0.57 9.59
C GLN A 254 -13.13 -1.09 10.77
N TYR A 255 -13.58 -0.93 12.02
CA TYR A 255 -12.93 -1.53 13.19
C TYR A 255 -13.10 -3.04 13.22
N ALA A 256 -14.30 -3.53 12.93
CA ALA A 256 -14.54 -4.97 12.81
C ALA A 256 -13.70 -5.59 11.68
N ALA A 257 -13.55 -4.90 10.54
CA ALA A 257 -12.68 -5.31 9.45
C ALA A 257 -11.20 -5.37 9.87
N LEU A 258 -10.74 -4.41 10.70
CA LEU A 258 -9.39 -4.39 11.25
C LEU A 258 -9.16 -5.58 12.17
N GLU A 259 -10.07 -5.83 13.12
CA GLU A 259 -9.99 -6.98 14.03
C GLU A 259 -9.95 -8.30 13.27
N ALA A 260 -10.80 -8.46 12.25
CA ALA A 260 -10.81 -9.65 11.42
C ALA A 260 -9.50 -9.83 10.63
N LEU A 261 -8.91 -8.74 10.14
CA LEU A 261 -7.60 -8.76 9.48
C LEU A 261 -6.49 -9.19 10.46
N VAL A 262 -6.44 -8.58 11.65
CA VAL A 262 -5.44 -8.92 12.68
C VAL A 262 -5.57 -10.39 13.08
N GLN A 263 -6.78 -10.85 13.42
CA GLN A 263 -7.05 -12.25 13.77
C GLN A 263 -6.64 -13.22 12.65
N ARG A 264 -6.91 -12.86 11.40
CA ARG A 264 -6.53 -13.69 10.23
C ARG A 264 -5.01 -13.82 10.09
N LEU A 265 -4.27 -12.72 10.30
CA LEU A 265 -2.82 -12.72 10.18
C LEU A 265 -2.15 -13.46 11.34
N THR A 266 -2.54 -13.16 12.59
CA THR A 266 -1.99 -13.83 13.77
C THR A 266 -2.35 -15.30 13.83
N GLY A 267 -3.57 -15.67 13.44
CA GLY A 267 -4.02 -17.06 13.33
C GLY A 267 -3.25 -17.89 12.29
N LYS A 268 -2.51 -17.24 11.39
CA LYS A 268 -1.59 -17.87 10.43
C LYS A 268 -0.12 -17.87 10.89
N GLY A 269 0.15 -17.44 12.12
CA GLY A 269 1.49 -17.41 12.70
C GLY A 269 2.26 -16.11 12.48
N ALA A 270 1.69 -15.08 11.85
CA ALA A 270 2.35 -13.79 11.67
C ALA A 270 2.43 -13.01 12.99
N GLN A 271 3.43 -12.13 13.12
CA GLN A 271 3.43 -11.08 14.13
C GLN A 271 2.65 -9.91 13.55
N VAL A 272 1.74 -9.34 14.32
CA VAL A 272 1.01 -8.13 13.93
C VAL A 272 1.29 -7.03 14.93
N ILE A 273 1.87 -5.93 14.45
CA ILE A 273 2.03 -4.68 15.20
C ILE A 273 1.01 -3.69 14.66
N LEU A 274 0.03 -3.33 15.48
CA LEU A 274 -0.93 -2.29 15.16
C LEU A 274 -0.41 -0.96 15.70
N ALA A 275 0.05 -0.09 14.81
CA ALA A 275 0.62 1.21 15.15
C ALA A 275 -0.43 2.32 15.01
N ASP A 276 -0.85 2.92 16.12
CA ASP A 276 -1.71 4.10 16.14
C ASP A 276 -0.85 5.35 15.92
N LEU A 277 -0.83 5.82 14.67
CA LEU A 277 0.09 6.84 14.19
C LEU A 277 -0.33 8.24 14.67
N PRO A 278 0.63 9.09 15.05
CA PRO A 278 0.31 10.44 15.47
C PRO A 278 -0.09 11.30 14.27
N ILE A 279 -0.86 12.34 14.60
CA ILE A 279 -1.17 13.48 13.75
C ILE A 279 -0.77 14.75 14.51
N PRO A 280 -0.63 15.92 13.86
CA PRO A 280 -0.37 17.16 14.58
C PRO A 280 -1.41 17.41 15.68
N ALA A 281 -0.97 17.86 16.86
CA ALA A 281 -1.87 18.20 17.96
C ALA A 281 -3.01 19.14 17.56
N TRP A 282 -2.72 20.18 16.75
CA TRP A 282 -3.75 21.12 16.28
C TRP A 282 -4.84 20.43 15.43
N HIS A 283 -4.46 19.36 14.72
CA HIS A 283 -5.36 18.62 13.86
C HIS A 283 -6.21 17.66 14.68
N ALA A 284 -5.59 16.95 15.63
CA ALA A 284 -6.26 16.06 16.57
C ALA A 284 -7.33 16.80 17.39
N GLU A 285 -7.03 18.01 17.85
CA GLU A 285 -7.96 18.87 18.60
C GLU A 285 -9.08 19.44 17.72
N GLY A 286 -8.80 19.65 16.42
CA GLY A 286 -9.71 20.32 15.50
C GLY A 286 -10.74 19.42 14.82
N VAL A 287 -10.54 18.10 14.85
CA VAL A 287 -11.46 17.13 14.21
C VAL A 287 -12.26 16.34 15.25
N PRO A 288 -13.57 16.09 15.03
CA PRO A 288 -14.38 15.30 15.96
C PRO A 288 -14.00 13.81 15.97
N TYR A 289 -13.34 13.35 14.91
CA TYR A 289 -13.05 11.94 14.67
C TYR A 289 -11.95 11.38 15.56
N ASP A 290 -11.04 12.21 16.06
CA ASP A 290 -9.87 11.71 16.79
C ASP A 290 -10.29 11.14 18.15
N ALA A 291 -11.14 11.85 18.90
CA ALA A 291 -11.67 11.34 20.17
C ALA A 291 -12.49 10.04 19.97
N ASP A 292 -13.42 10.01 19.01
CA ASP A 292 -14.20 8.81 18.67
C ASP A 292 -13.28 7.65 18.24
N HIS A 293 -12.21 7.94 17.50
CA HIS A 293 -11.20 6.95 17.13
C HIS A 293 -10.52 6.34 18.35
N ARG A 294 -10.05 7.17 19.29
CA ARG A 294 -9.37 6.71 20.51
C ARG A 294 -10.23 5.78 21.33
N ASP A 295 -11.51 6.11 21.49
CA ASP A 295 -12.43 5.28 22.26
C ASP A 295 -12.68 3.93 21.59
N ARG A 296 -12.91 3.93 20.27
CA ARG A 296 -13.17 2.70 19.50
C ARG A 296 -11.94 1.82 19.35
N ILE A 297 -10.75 2.40 19.14
CA ILE A 297 -9.53 1.62 19.00
C ILE A 297 -9.13 1.00 20.33
N ALA A 298 -9.31 1.69 21.47
CA ALA A 298 -9.07 1.11 22.79
C ALA A 298 -9.93 -0.15 23.04
N GLN A 299 -11.20 -0.11 22.64
CA GLN A 299 -12.09 -1.28 22.72
C GLN A 299 -11.62 -2.43 21.82
N SER A 300 -11.20 -2.12 20.59
CA SER A 300 -10.70 -3.10 19.62
C SER A 300 -9.39 -3.73 20.11
N VAL A 301 -8.47 -2.92 20.64
CA VAL A 301 -7.19 -3.36 21.21
C VAL A 301 -7.43 -4.27 22.42
N THR A 302 -8.39 -3.94 23.29
CA THR A 302 -8.74 -4.79 24.44
C THR A 302 -9.15 -6.20 24.00
N ARG A 303 -9.91 -6.31 22.90
CA ARG A 303 -10.29 -7.61 22.30
C ARG A 303 -9.09 -8.33 21.68
N MET A 304 -8.23 -7.59 20.97
CA MET A 304 -7.09 -8.17 20.23
C MET A 304 -5.88 -8.52 21.11
N GLN A 305 -5.73 -7.91 22.30
CA GLN A 305 -4.65 -8.21 23.24
C GLN A 305 -4.62 -9.67 23.71
N GLN A 306 -5.73 -10.40 23.56
CA GLN A 306 -5.80 -11.83 23.85
C GLN A 306 -5.20 -12.72 22.74
N LEU A 307 -4.91 -12.15 21.56
CA LEU A 307 -4.33 -12.87 20.45
C LEU A 307 -2.83 -13.06 20.64
N ALA A 308 -2.34 -14.28 20.47
CA ALA A 308 -0.91 -14.53 20.39
C ALA A 308 -0.32 -13.75 19.21
N ARG A 309 0.90 -13.20 19.39
CA ARG A 309 1.64 -12.47 18.33
C ARG A 309 0.95 -11.18 17.86
N PHE A 310 0.10 -10.59 18.69
CA PHE A 310 -0.43 -9.24 18.51
C PHE A 310 0.26 -8.25 19.45
N GLU A 311 0.56 -7.07 18.94
CA GLU A 311 1.10 -5.96 19.71
C GLU A 311 0.47 -4.64 19.28
N TYR A 312 0.17 -3.79 20.26
CA TYR A 312 -0.34 -2.44 20.03
C TYR A 312 0.75 -1.41 20.35
N LEU A 313 1.05 -0.56 19.38
CA LEU A 313 2.02 0.51 19.48
C LEU A 313 1.28 1.85 19.41
N ASP A 314 1.13 2.50 20.56
CA ASP A 314 0.62 3.86 20.65
C ASP A 314 1.75 4.84 20.33
N MET A 315 1.59 5.61 19.26
CA MET A 315 2.57 6.63 18.85
C MET A 315 2.04 8.04 19.00
N ARG A 316 0.85 8.24 19.60
CA ARG A 316 0.17 9.54 19.68
C ARG A 316 0.95 10.60 20.45
N GLN A 317 1.87 10.20 21.33
CA GLN A 317 2.83 11.07 22.01
C GLN A 317 3.81 11.77 21.07
N LEU A 318 3.95 11.30 19.82
CA LEU A 318 4.81 11.88 18.79
C LEU A 318 4.05 12.91 17.91
N ASN A 319 3.05 13.60 18.49
CA ASN A 319 2.15 14.55 17.82
C ASN A 319 2.64 16.01 17.80
N ASP A 320 3.93 16.26 18.04
CA ASP A 320 4.48 17.62 17.99
C ASP A 320 4.28 18.23 16.60
N ASN A 321 3.50 19.33 16.56
CA ASN A 321 3.17 20.10 15.37
C ASN A 321 4.41 20.45 14.53
N ALA A 322 5.56 20.69 15.15
CA ALA A 322 6.79 21.04 14.44
C ALA A 322 7.35 19.89 13.59
N THR A 323 6.98 18.64 13.89
CA THR A 323 7.47 17.45 13.19
C THR A 323 6.68 17.11 11.93
N PHE A 324 5.53 17.76 11.68
CA PHE A 324 4.68 17.52 10.52
C PHE A 324 4.78 18.65 9.50
N TYR A 325 4.58 18.33 8.22
CA TYR A 325 4.53 19.34 7.14
C TYR A 325 3.11 19.61 6.62
N ASP A 326 2.15 18.77 6.98
CA ASP A 326 0.73 18.96 6.75
C ASP A 326 -0.08 18.37 7.92
N ASP A 327 -1.33 18.00 7.68
CA ASP A 327 -2.27 17.51 8.68
C ASP A 327 -2.10 16.03 9.07
N ALA A 328 -1.15 15.31 8.44
CA ALA A 328 -1.02 13.86 8.61
C ALA A 328 0.41 13.33 8.49
N HIS A 329 1.28 14.02 7.75
CA HIS A 329 2.58 13.49 7.36
C HIS A 329 3.74 14.15 8.11
N VAL A 330 4.55 13.29 8.73
CA VAL A 330 5.82 13.67 9.36
C VAL A 330 6.82 14.15 8.31
N ARG A 331 7.62 15.16 8.67
CA ARG A 331 8.73 15.67 7.88
C ARG A 331 9.76 14.58 7.65
N PRO A 332 10.38 14.51 6.46
CA PRO A 332 11.48 13.59 6.19
C PRO A 332 12.57 13.60 7.26
N LYS A 333 13.01 14.79 7.72
CA LYS A 333 14.03 14.91 8.77
C LYS A 333 13.59 14.46 10.18
N SER A 334 12.29 14.28 10.39
CA SER A 334 11.68 14.00 11.70
C SER A 334 11.13 12.57 11.80
N ARG A 335 11.41 11.69 10.83
CA ARG A 335 10.97 10.29 10.82
C ARG A 335 11.66 9.40 11.86
N GLY A 336 12.86 9.79 12.29
CA GLY A 336 13.70 9.00 13.20
C GLY A 336 12.93 8.44 14.41
N PRO A 337 12.26 9.27 15.22
CA PRO A 337 11.47 8.82 16.36
C PRO A 337 10.38 7.79 16.03
N TRP A 338 9.75 7.88 14.85
CA TRP A 338 8.74 6.90 14.43
C TRP A 338 9.37 5.54 14.12
N VAL A 339 10.51 5.55 13.42
CA VAL A 339 11.29 4.35 13.11
C VAL A 339 11.83 3.71 14.38
N ASP A 340 12.36 4.52 15.30
CA ASP A 340 12.89 4.07 16.59
C ASP A 340 11.80 3.42 17.44
N ALA A 341 10.63 4.06 17.55
CA ALA A 341 9.47 3.50 18.26
C ALA A 341 9.04 2.16 17.64
N LEU A 342 8.89 2.08 16.31
CA LEU A 342 8.50 0.82 15.67
C LEU A 342 9.50 -0.31 15.93
N LEU A 343 10.80 -0.03 15.82
CA LEU A 343 11.85 -1.06 15.97
C LEU A 343 11.94 -1.65 17.38
N GLN A 344 11.50 -0.91 18.41
CA GLN A 344 11.42 -1.44 19.78
C GLN A 344 10.39 -2.57 19.92
N HIS A 345 9.40 -2.61 19.02
CA HIS A 345 8.32 -3.59 19.01
C HIS A 345 8.51 -4.69 17.95
N ILE A 346 9.45 -4.52 17.01
CA ILE A 346 9.79 -5.59 16.08
C ILE A 346 10.65 -6.61 16.82
N PRO A 347 10.19 -7.86 17.01
CA PRO A 347 10.95 -8.85 17.77
C PRO A 347 12.29 -9.08 17.09
N ALA A 348 13.37 -9.14 17.88
CA ALA A 348 14.68 -9.56 17.37
C ALA A 348 14.52 -10.88 16.61
N THR A 349 15.33 -11.08 15.57
CA THR A 349 15.44 -12.38 14.89
C THR A 349 15.66 -13.45 15.95
N SER A 350 14.78 -14.44 15.99
CA SER A 350 15.07 -15.65 16.74
C SER A 350 16.39 -16.17 16.17
N ASP A 351 17.42 -16.29 17.02
CA ASP A 351 18.66 -16.99 16.69
C ASP A 351 18.33 -18.47 16.46
N VAL A 352 17.61 -18.79 15.39
CA VAL A 352 17.52 -20.14 14.87
C VAL A 352 18.90 -20.41 14.31
N ARG A 353 19.78 -20.89 15.19
CA ARG A 353 20.98 -21.61 14.79
C ARG A 353 20.50 -22.64 13.79
N LEU A 354 20.79 -22.42 12.50
CA LEU A 354 20.74 -23.46 11.50
C LEU A 354 21.68 -24.54 12.00
N THR A 355 21.16 -25.51 12.76
CA THR A 355 21.83 -26.77 12.96
C THR A 355 21.98 -27.33 11.57
N SER A 356 23.20 -27.22 11.04
CA SER A 356 23.62 -27.89 9.82
C SER A 356 23.04 -29.30 9.87
N ILE A 357 22.14 -29.60 8.94
CA ILE A 357 21.76 -30.97 8.69
C ILE A 357 23.05 -31.62 8.19
N SER A 358 23.74 -32.33 9.07
CA SER A 358 24.82 -33.23 8.71
C SER A 358 24.23 -34.29 7.79
N GLU A 359 24.77 -34.34 6.57
CA GLU A 359 24.47 -35.37 5.55
C GLU A 359 24.59 -36.80 6.06
#